data_AF-A0A964PXP7-F1
#
_entry.id   AF-A0A964PXP7-F1
#
_cell.length_a   1.000
_cell.length_b   1.000
_cell.length_c   1.000
_cell.angle_alpha   90.00
_cell.angle_beta   90.00
_cell.angle_gamma   90.00
#
_symmetry.space_group_name_H-M   'P 1'
#
loop_
_entity.id
_entity.type
_entity.pdbx_description
1 polymer ?
#
loop_
_entity_poly.entity_id
_entity_poly.type
_entity_poly.pdbx_seq_one_letter_code
_entity_poly.pdbx_strand_id
1 'polypeptide(L)'
;MSIDLEFRPAHYADFDDPVALALNGIKGQMRREMVRDMLSAEGDKRTAYDVVLGPIEDDVLGERASEAFMSTMNLSCGPSWMGGEYLPDLTEREVEIARVVLASVTMDVFSVRARLVNGAYHYCMVDEYSTDFSLTPSASEQPLTLAELVALLDTADGQDLEQQGRAFVETWWWQQWEYGDAPEECTAFAWVESEQYPELGAYYRERARQWRIERARERAEQEGGAS
;
A
#
# COMPACT_ATOMS: atom_id res chain seq x y z
N MET A 1 18.97 -9.24 -8.31
CA MET A 1 17.69 -9.91 -8.62
C MET A 1 17.02 -9.05 -9.68
N SER A 2 16.58 -9.64 -10.79
CA SER A 2 15.89 -8.88 -11.84
C SER A 2 14.40 -8.93 -11.52
N ILE A 3 13.73 -7.77 -11.49
CA ILE A 3 12.27 -7.69 -11.35
C ILE A 3 11.65 -8.09 -12.69
N ASP A 4 10.68 -9.00 -12.66
CA ASP A 4 9.91 -9.42 -13.83
C ASP A 4 8.73 -8.47 -14.06
N LEU A 5 8.98 -7.45 -14.87
CA LEU A 5 7.97 -6.46 -15.25
C LEU A 5 6.84 -7.03 -16.12
N GLU A 6 7.04 -8.20 -16.74
CA GLU A 6 6.04 -8.89 -17.56
C GLU A 6 5.17 -9.84 -16.74
N PHE A 7 5.48 -10.05 -15.45
CA PHE A 7 4.66 -10.85 -14.56
C PHE A 7 3.22 -10.37 -14.57
N ARG A 8 2.27 -11.29 -14.74
CA ARG A 8 0.84 -11.03 -14.83
C ARG A 8 0.08 -12.09 -14.02
N PRO A 9 -0.75 -11.70 -13.03
CA PRO A 9 -1.65 -12.64 -12.37
C PRO A 9 -2.61 -13.28 -13.38
N ALA A 10 -3.00 -14.54 -13.16
CA ALA A 10 -3.99 -15.20 -14.01
C ALA A 10 -5.39 -14.55 -13.83
N HIS A 11 -5.79 -14.33 -12.58
CA HIS A 11 -7.01 -13.65 -12.17
C HIS A 11 -6.77 -12.95 -10.82
N TYR A 12 -7.46 -11.84 -10.55
CA TYR A 12 -7.33 -11.15 -9.25
C TYR A 12 -8.08 -11.85 -8.10
N ALA A 13 -9.06 -12.70 -8.41
CA ALA A 13 -9.85 -13.40 -7.40
C ALA A 13 -9.22 -14.72 -6.92
N ASP A 14 -8.16 -15.18 -7.60
CA ASP A 14 -7.52 -16.45 -7.31
C ASP A 14 -6.26 -16.19 -6.47
N PHE A 15 -6.37 -16.46 -5.17
CA PHE A 15 -5.25 -16.41 -4.23
C PHE A 15 -4.75 -17.83 -3.99
N ASP A 16 -3.50 -18.08 -4.36
CA ASP A 16 -2.83 -19.36 -4.05
C ASP A 16 -2.40 -19.44 -2.58
N ASP A 17 -2.21 -18.30 -1.93
CA ASP A 17 -1.84 -18.18 -0.51
C ASP A 17 -3.07 -17.83 0.35
N PRO A 18 -3.46 -18.70 1.31
CA PRO A 18 -4.58 -18.40 2.21
C PRO A 18 -4.32 -17.19 3.11
N VAL A 19 -3.06 -16.84 3.40
CA VAL A 19 -2.75 -15.61 4.15
C VAL A 19 -3.10 -14.41 3.29
N ALA A 20 -2.56 -14.33 2.07
CA ALA A 20 -2.91 -13.30 1.10
C ALA A 20 -4.44 -13.13 0.92
N LEU A 21 -5.19 -14.24 0.83
CA LEU A 21 -6.65 -14.21 0.77
C LEU A 21 -7.28 -13.55 2.01
N ALA A 22 -6.85 -13.94 3.21
CA ALA A 22 -7.37 -13.38 4.46
C ALA A 22 -7.05 -11.88 4.59
N LEU A 23 -5.89 -11.44 4.10
CA LEU A 23 -5.47 -10.05 4.18
C LEU A 23 -6.23 -9.15 3.19
N ASN A 24 -6.66 -9.67 2.04
CA ASN A 24 -7.24 -8.83 0.98
C ASN A 24 -8.53 -8.11 1.39
N GLY A 25 -9.29 -8.67 2.32
CA GLY A 25 -10.49 -8.04 2.87
C GLY A 25 -10.18 -7.00 3.95
N ILE A 26 -9.01 -7.04 4.59
CA ILE A 26 -8.70 -6.21 5.76
C ILE A 26 -8.29 -4.81 5.31
N LYS A 27 -9.15 -3.82 5.58
CA LYS A 27 -8.91 -2.44 5.16
C LYS A 27 -7.75 -1.79 5.92
N GLY A 28 -7.74 -1.91 7.26
CA GLY A 28 -6.77 -1.26 8.12
C GLY A 28 -5.35 -1.82 8.02
N GLN A 29 -4.36 -0.95 7.82
CA GLN A 29 -2.97 -1.38 7.57
C GLN A 29 -2.37 -2.10 8.78
N MET A 30 -2.43 -1.49 9.97
CA MET A 30 -1.84 -2.08 11.18
C MET A 30 -2.51 -3.41 11.57
N ARG A 31 -3.83 -3.51 11.37
CA ARG A 31 -4.57 -4.76 11.59
C ARG A 31 -4.17 -5.82 10.58
N ARG A 32 -3.96 -5.44 9.32
CA ARG A 32 -3.47 -6.34 8.26
C ARG A 32 -2.11 -6.94 8.62
N GLU A 33 -1.16 -6.10 9.07
CA GLU A 33 0.15 -6.57 9.53
C GLU A 33 0.02 -7.51 10.74
N MET A 34 -0.81 -7.15 11.72
CA MET A 34 -1.08 -8.00 12.88
C MET A 34 -1.63 -9.37 12.46
N VAL A 35 -2.60 -9.41 11.55
CA VAL A 35 -3.19 -10.67 11.05
C VAL A 35 -2.18 -11.48 10.25
N ARG A 36 -1.39 -10.83 9.39
CA ARG A 36 -0.31 -11.49 8.63
C ARG A 36 0.65 -12.21 9.56
N ASP A 37 1.07 -11.51 10.62
CA ASP A 37 1.94 -12.04 11.65
C ASP A 37 1.29 -13.20 12.42
N MET A 38 0.02 -13.08 12.81
CA MET A 38 -0.69 -14.15 13.52
C MET A 38 -0.86 -15.43 12.67
N LEU A 39 -1.15 -15.26 11.37
CA LEU A 39 -1.36 -16.37 10.44
C LEU A 39 -0.06 -17.03 9.99
N SER A 40 1.03 -16.26 9.89
CA SER A 40 2.34 -16.75 9.44
C SER A 40 3.23 -17.22 10.59
N ALA A 41 2.81 -17.04 11.84
CA ALA A 41 3.61 -17.43 13.00
C ALA A 41 3.69 -18.95 13.15
N GLU A 42 4.91 -19.44 13.32
CA GLU A 42 5.23 -20.84 13.59
C GLU A 42 6.07 -20.99 14.86
N GLY A 43 6.09 -22.20 15.44
CA GLY A 43 6.95 -22.54 16.58
C GLY A 43 6.79 -21.61 17.79
N ASP A 44 7.91 -21.13 18.33
CA ASP A 44 7.94 -20.26 19.51
C ASP A 44 7.21 -18.93 19.27
N LYS A 45 7.23 -18.39 18.05
CA LYS A 45 6.48 -17.17 17.70
C LYS A 45 4.98 -17.40 17.80
N ARG A 46 4.50 -18.56 17.34
CA ARG A 46 3.08 -18.90 17.45
C ARG A 46 2.63 -18.95 18.90
N THR A 47 3.42 -19.60 19.75
CA THR A 47 3.15 -19.69 21.19
C THR A 47 3.13 -18.30 21.84
N ALA A 48 4.05 -17.41 21.46
CA ALA A 48 4.06 -16.04 21.97
C ALA A 48 2.80 -15.25 21.56
N TYR A 49 2.37 -15.37 20.30
CA TYR A 49 1.17 -14.69 19.81
C TYR A 49 -0.12 -15.24 20.43
N ASP A 50 -0.25 -16.56 20.58
CA ASP A 50 -1.42 -17.14 21.24
C ASP A 50 -1.53 -16.67 22.71
N VAL A 51 -0.41 -16.36 23.38
CA VAL A 51 -0.40 -15.81 24.75
C VAL A 51 -0.73 -14.31 24.78
N VAL A 52 -0.18 -13.53 23.84
CA VAL A 52 -0.29 -12.05 23.86
C VAL A 52 -1.57 -11.56 23.20
N LEU A 53 -1.92 -12.12 22.05
CA LEU A 53 -3.04 -11.69 21.20
C LEU A 53 -4.26 -12.62 21.33
N GLY A 54 -4.06 -13.85 21.79
CA GLY A 54 -5.13 -14.84 21.87
C GLY A 54 -5.46 -15.48 20.51
N PRO A 55 -6.60 -16.17 20.40
CA PRO A 55 -7.05 -16.74 19.13
C PRO A 55 -7.39 -15.63 18.12
N ILE A 56 -7.30 -15.96 16.84
CA ILE A 56 -7.81 -15.07 15.78
C ILE A 56 -9.34 -15.13 15.82
N GLU A 57 -9.95 -14.01 16.19
CA GLU A 57 -11.41 -13.84 16.18
C GLU A 57 -11.90 -13.41 14.78
N ASP A 58 -13.13 -13.80 14.43
CA ASP A 58 -13.72 -13.54 13.11
C ASP A 58 -13.81 -12.04 12.81
N ASP A 59 -13.97 -11.18 13.84
CA ASP A 59 -14.07 -9.73 13.68
C ASP A 59 -12.74 -9.08 13.28
N VAL A 60 -11.60 -9.69 13.65
CA VAL A 60 -10.26 -9.25 13.24
C VAL A 60 -10.01 -9.54 11.77
N LEU A 61 -10.59 -10.61 11.24
CA LEU A 61 -10.54 -10.99 9.81
C LEU A 61 -11.60 -10.28 8.96
N GLY A 62 -12.61 -9.68 9.60
CA GLY A 62 -13.66 -8.93 8.92
C GLY A 62 -13.10 -7.74 8.14
N GLU A 63 -13.84 -7.31 7.12
CA GLU A 63 -13.42 -6.18 6.31
C GLU A 63 -13.24 -4.90 7.14
N ARG A 64 -14.24 -4.63 7.98
CA ARG A 64 -14.26 -3.51 8.91
C ARG A 64 -13.99 -4.00 10.33
N ALA A 65 -13.04 -3.35 11.00
CA ALA A 65 -12.85 -3.55 12.44
C ALA A 65 -14.06 -3.05 13.23
N SER A 66 -14.35 -3.70 14.37
CA SER A 66 -15.35 -3.18 15.30
C SER A 66 -14.92 -1.82 15.87
N GLU A 67 -15.88 -0.94 16.17
CA GLU A 67 -15.57 0.36 16.78
C GLU A 67 -14.87 0.22 18.13
N ALA A 68 -15.19 -0.85 18.88
CA ALA A 68 -14.54 -1.18 20.13
C ALA A 68 -13.07 -1.56 19.93
N PHE A 69 -12.77 -2.37 18.90
CA PHE A 69 -11.40 -2.71 18.52
C PHE A 69 -10.61 -1.46 18.13
N MET A 70 -11.13 -0.66 17.20
CA MET A 70 -10.45 0.57 16.74
C MET A 70 -10.18 1.55 17.90
N SER A 71 -11.17 1.75 18.77
CA SER A 71 -11.02 2.61 19.96
C SER A 71 -9.92 2.10 20.90
N THR A 72 -9.91 0.79 21.17
CA THR A 72 -8.91 0.15 22.04
C THR A 72 -7.50 0.29 21.47
N MET A 73 -7.32 0.01 20.18
CA MET A 73 -6.02 0.06 19.52
C MET A 73 -5.51 1.49 19.36
N ASN A 74 -6.38 2.44 19.03
CA ASN A 74 -6.01 3.86 18.99
C ASN A 74 -5.51 4.36 20.36
N LEU A 75 -6.23 4.03 21.44
CA LEU A 75 -5.85 4.45 22.80
C LEU A 75 -4.56 3.78 23.30
N SER A 76 -4.37 2.49 22.97
CA SER A 76 -3.29 1.68 23.56
C SER A 76 -2.01 1.67 22.73
N CYS A 77 -2.13 1.82 21.40
CA CYS A 77 -1.04 1.64 20.46
C CYS A 77 -0.84 2.86 19.53
N GLY A 78 -1.79 3.80 19.50
CA GLY A 78 -1.66 5.07 18.81
C GLY A 78 -2.52 5.23 17.55
N PRO A 79 -2.57 6.44 16.99
CA PRO A 79 -3.46 6.80 15.89
C PRO A 79 -3.19 6.06 14.57
N SER A 80 -2.00 5.48 14.37
CA SER A 80 -1.69 4.70 13.18
C SER A 80 -2.56 3.44 13.03
N TRP A 81 -3.23 2.99 14.10
CA TRP A 81 -4.20 1.90 14.06
C TRP A 81 -5.54 2.28 13.42
N MET A 82 -5.72 3.55 13.08
CA MET A 82 -6.90 4.04 12.36
C MET A 82 -6.72 3.99 10.83
N GLY A 83 -5.48 3.92 10.36
CA GLY A 83 -5.14 3.98 8.93
C GLY A 83 -5.68 2.79 8.15
N GLY A 84 -6.36 3.09 7.05
CA GLY A 84 -7.07 2.14 6.22
C GLY A 84 -8.44 1.74 6.75
N GLU A 85 -8.75 1.87 8.04
CA GLU A 85 -10.02 1.36 8.60
C GLU A 85 -11.26 2.13 8.08
N TYR A 86 -11.04 3.36 7.61
CA TYR A 86 -12.07 4.23 7.04
C TYR A 86 -12.17 4.16 5.52
N LEU A 87 -11.39 3.30 4.85
CA LEU A 87 -11.53 3.07 3.41
C LEU A 87 -12.98 2.63 3.09
N PRO A 88 -13.51 3.01 1.92
CA PRO A 88 -14.81 2.50 1.45
C PRO A 88 -14.83 0.97 1.43
N ASP A 89 -16.00 0.39 1.71
CA ASP A 89 -16.16 -1.07 1.61
C ASP A 89 -15.95 -1.55 0.17
N LEU A 90 -15.44 -2.76 0.00
CA LEU A 90 -15.29 -3.46 -1.26
C LEU A 90 -16.68 -3.73 -1.83
N THR A 91 -16.86 -3.37 -3.10
CA THR A 91 -18.08 -3.75 -3.82
C THR A 91 -18.03 -5.22 -4.26
N GLU A 92 -19.17 -5.80 -4.66
CA GLU A 92 -19.20 -7.20 -5.11
C GLU A 92 -18.17 -7.43 -6.24
N ARG A 93 -17.29 -8.43 -6.04
CA ARG A 93 -16.21 -8.83 -6.98
C ARG A 93 -15.12 -7.77 -7.18
N GLU A 94 -15.05 -6.79 -6.30
CA GLU A 94 -13.92 -5.88 -6.17
C GLU A 94 -12.85 -6.52 -5.27
N VAL A 95 -11.60 -6.39 -5.67
CA VAL A 95 -10.44 -6.94 -4.97
C VAL A 95 -9.39 -5.84 -4.91
N GLU A 96 -8.75 -5.65 -3.76
CA GLU A 96 -7.58 -4.78 -3.67
C GLU A 96 -6.38 -5.46 -4.35
N ILE A 97 -5.74 -4.80 -5.31
CA ILE A 97 -4.62 -5.37 -6.07
C ILE A 97 -3.28 -4.75 -5.69
N ALA A 98 -3.30 -3.56 -5.09
CA ALA A 98 -2.13 -2.89 -4.52
C ALA A 98 -2.59 -1.83 -3.52
N ARG A 99 -1.68 -1.39 -2.65
CA ARG A 99 -1.89 -0.21 -1.82
C ARG A 99 -0.62 0.60 -1.65
N VAL A 100 -0.78 1.91 -1.55
CA VAL A 100 0.26 2.84 -1.10
C VAL A 100 -0.04 3.19 0.34
N VAL A 101 0.96 3.06 1.21
CA VAL A 101 0.84 3.34 2.64
C VAL A 101 1.76 4.47 3.00
N LEU A 102 1.24 5.44 3.76
CA LEU A 102 2.02 6.54 4.29
C LEU A 102 2.36 6.30 5.75
N ALA A 103 3.60 6.58 6.16
CA ALA A 103 4.02 6.66 7.56
C ALA A 103 3.53 7.97 8.21
N SER A 104 2.30 8.40 7.90
CA SER A 104 1.65 9.55 8.53
C SER A 104 1.19 9.20 9.95
N VAL A 105 0.73 10.20 10.70
CA VAL A 105 0.22 9.99 12.08
C VAL A 105 -0.91 8.96 12.12
N THR A 106 -1.79 9.00 11.12
CA THR A 106 -2.94 8.11 10.99
C THR A 106 -2.67 6.90 10.11
N MET A 107 -1.50 6.80 9.47
CA MET A 107 -1.14 5.71 8.54
C MET A 107 -2.05 5.67 7.30
N ASP A 108 -2.18 6.81 6.61
CA ASP A 108 -3.13 6.95 5.49
C ASP A 108 -2.83 5.94 4.37
N VAL A 109 -3.90 5.43 3.73
CA VAL A 109 -3.82 4.35 2.76
C VAL A 109 -4.53 4.71 1.46
N PHE A 110 -3.83 4.53 0.34
CA PHE A 110 -4.44 4.56 -1.00
C PHE A 110 -4.57 3.13 -1.51
N SER A 111 -5.80 2.64 -1.60
CA SER A 111 -6.15 1.30 -2.04
C SER A 111 -6.43 1.30 -3.55
N VAL A 112 -5.64 0.55 -4.33
CA VAL A 112 -5.91 0.30 -5.75
C VAL A 112 -6.68 -1.00 -5.88
N ARG A 113 -7.84 -0.92 -6.53
CA ARG A 113 -8.78 -2.04 -6.62
C ARG A 113 -9.11 -2.35 -8.06
N ALA A 114 -9.41 -3.62 -8.30
CA ALA A 114 -9.89 -4.11 -9.58
C ALA A 114 -11.25 -4.80 -9.39
N ARG A 115 -12.17 -4.53 -10.31
CA ARG A 115 -13.48 -5.16 -10.33
C ARG A 115 -13.80 -5.74 -11.70
N LEU A 116 -14.12 -7.02 -11.77
CA LEU A 116 -14.48 -7.70 -13.01
C LEU A 116 -15.93 -7.39 -13.40
N VAL A 117 -16.14 -6.64 -14.47
CA VAL A 117 -17.46 -6.27 -15.01
C VAL A 117 -17.51 -6.60 -16.50
N ASN A 118 -18.49 -7.41 -16.91
CA ASN A 118 -18.73 -7.77 -18.32
C ASN A 118 -17.48 -8.28 -19.09
N GLY A 119 -16.56 -8.96 -18.40
CA GLY A 119 -15.35 -9.52 -19.00
C GLY A 119 -14.14 -8.60 -19.01
N ALA A 120 -14.22 -7.40 -18.42
CA ALA A 120 -13.09 -6.49 -18.24
C ALA A 120 -12.89 -6.14 -16.76
N TYR A 121 -11.63 -5.99 -16.35
CA TYR A 121 -11.25 -5.45 -15.05
C TYR A 121 -11.28 -3.94 -15.13
N HIS A 122 -12.11 -3.32 -14.29
CA HIS A 122 -12.14 -1.87 -14.09
C HIS A 122 -11.33 -1.52 -12.85
N TYR A 123 -10.55 -0.46 -12.94
CA TYR A 123 -9.66 -0.02 -11.86
C TYR A 123 -10.21 1.22 -11.18
N CYS A 124 -10.06 1.27 -9.86
CA CYS A 124 -10.24 2.48 -9.07
C CYS A 124 -9.12 2.59 -8.04
N MET A 125 -8.86 3.81 -7.60
CA MET A 125 -8.06 4.10 -6.42
C MET A 125 -8.97 4.81 -5.44
N VAL A 126 -8.90 4.45 -4.16
CA VAL A 126 -9.69 5.06 -3.10
C VAL A 126 -8.81 5.30 -1.88
N ASP A 127 -9.14 6.32 -1.11
CA ASP A 127 -8.52 6.67 0.17
C ASP A 127 -9.60 6.88 1.24
N GLU A 128 -9.19 7.24 2.45
CA GLU A 128 -10.10 7.55 3.56
C GLU A 128 -10.80 8.92 3.41
N TYR A 129 -10.36 9.75 2.46
CA TYR A 129 -10.82 11.13 2.28
C TYR A 129 -11.82 11.29 1.13
N SER A 130 -12.15 10.21 0.44
CA SER A 130 -13.02 10.22 -0.75
C SER A 130 -12.46 11.08 -1.89
N THR A 131 -11.14 11.05 -2.07
CA THR A 131 -10.48 11.72 -3.19
C THR A 131 -10.90 11.08 -4.51
N ASP A 132 -11.23 11.92 -5.50
CA ASP A 132 -11.55 11.47 -6.85
C ASP A 132 -10.26 11.24 -7.65
N PHE A 133 -9.95 9.96 -7.92
CA PHE A 133 -8.77 9.57 -8.71
C PHE A 133 -9.12 9.25 -10.16
N SER A 134 -8.30 9.74 -11.08
CA SER A 134 -8.27 9.29 -12.47
C SER A 134 -7.08 8.35 -12.70
N LEU A 135 -7.35 7.23 -13.36
CA LEU A 135 -6.37 6.17 -13.61
C LEU A 135 -6.29 5.87 -15.11
N THR A 136 -5.06 5.65 -15.60
CA THR A 136 -4.81 5.24 -16.98
C THR A 136 -3.95 3.97 -17.02
N PRO A 137 -4.46 2.84 -17.55
CA PRO A 137 -5.81 2.64 -18.07
C PRO A 137 -6.87 2.57 -16.96
N SER A 138 -8.11 2.94 -17.26
CA SER A 138 -9.24 2.77 -16.32
C SER A 138 -9.88 1.38 -16.37
N ALA A 139 -9.58 0.59 -17.41
CA ALA A 139 -10.00 -0.80 -17.53
C ALA A 139 -9.11 -1.61 -18.49
N SER A 140 -9.12 -2.93 -18.37
CA SER A 140 -8.48 -3.84 -19.33
C SER A 140 -9.15 -5.24 -19.35
N GLU A 141 -8.90 -6.04 -20.37
CA GLU A 141 -9.51 -7.38 -20.51
C GLU A 141 -8.79 -8.47 -19.70
N GLN A 142 -7.56 -8.22 -19.24
CA GLN A 142 -6.72 -9.16 -18.50
C GLN A 142 -6.12 -8.48 -17.27
N PRO A 143 -5.79 -9.17 -16.16
CA PRO A 143 -5.08 -8.55 -15.04
C PRO A 143 -3.82 -7.86 -15.56
N LEU A 144 -3.47 -6.67 -15.08
CA LEU A 144 -2.32 -5.90 -15.56
C LEU A 144 -1.01 -6.69 -15.40
N THR A 145 -0.01 -6.47 -16.27
CA THR A 145 1.37 -6.82 -15.90
C THR A 145 1.85 -5.96 -14.73
N LEU A 146 2.96 -6.35 -14.10
CA LEU A 146 3.62 -5.51 -13.12
C LEU A 146 4.00 -4.14 -13.71
N ALA A 147 4.49 -4.09 -14.95
CA ALA A 147 4.77 -2.82 -15.63
C ALA A 147 3.52 -1.94 -15.80
N GLU A 148 2.40 -2.54 -16.20
CA GLU A 148 1.13 -1.85 -16.40
C GLU A 148 0.55 -1.36 -15.07
N LEU A 149 0.68 -2.12 -13.98
CA LEU A 149 0.28 -1.68 -12.64
C LEU A 149 1.14 -0.52 -12.13
N VAL A 150 2.46 -0.59 -12.33
CA VAL A 150 3.37 0.52 -12.01
C VAL A 150 2.99 1.75 -12.81
N ALA A 151 2.73 1.62 -14.12
CA ALA A 151 2.31 2.76 -14.93
C ALA A 151 0.95 3.33 -14.48
N LEU A 152 0.01 2.48 -14.06
CA LEU A 152 -1.27 2.91 -13.50
C LEU A 152 -1.08 3.70 -12.21
N LEU A 153 -0.22 3.23 -11.29
CA LEU A 153 0.13 3.95 -10.07
C LEU A 153 0.84 5.26 -10.37
N ASP A 154 1.82 5.24 -11.27
CA ASP A 154 2.65 6.39 -11.58
C ASP A 154 1.86 7.51 -12.29
N THR A 155 0.80 7.15 -13.00
CA THR A 155 -0.10 8.09 -13.69
C THR A 155 -1.40 8.38 -12.93
N ALA A 156 -1.56 7.85 -11.71
CA ALA A 156 -2.71 8.17 -10.89
C ALA A 156 -2.72 9.66 -10.53
N ASP A 157 -3.83 10.32 -10.85
CA ASP A 157 -4.05 11.75 -10.61
C ASP A 157 -5.28 11.92 -9.73
N GLY A 158 -5.08 12.41 -8.51
CA GLY A 158 -6.13 12.67 -7.54
C GLY A 158 -6.52 14.13 -7.52
N GLN A 159 -7.82 14.44 -7.50
CA GLN A 159 -8.27 15.81 -7.34
C GLN A 159 -7.67 16.44 -6.07
N ASP A 160 -7.21 17.68 -6.20
CA ASP A 160 -6.56 18.45 -5.13
C ASP A 160 -5.26 17.84 -4.55
N LEU A 161 -4.69 16.83 -5.20
CA LEU A 161 -3.34 16.33 -4.93
C LEU A 161 -2.37 16.84 -6.01
N GLU A 162 -1.46 17.73 -5.64
CA GLU A 162 -0.40 18.15 -6.54
C GLU A 162 0.62 17.03 -6.71
N GLN A 163 0.57 16.32 -7.84
CA GLN A 163 1.55 15.29 -8.14
C GLN A 163 2.94 15.90 -8.34
N GLN A 164 3.92 15.40 -7.59
CA GLN A 164 5.32 15.77 -7.75
C GLN A 164 6.18 14.53 -8.01
N GLY A 165 7.15 14.67 -8.92
CA GLY A 165 8.02 13.56 -9.33
C GLY A 165 7.44 12.76 -10.48
N ARG A 166 7.88 11.51 -10.62
CA ARG A 166 7.52 10.63 -11.76
C ARG A 166 6.43 9.62 -11.44
N ALA A 167 6.16 9.41 -10.15
CA ALA A 167 5.29 8.38 -9.64
C ALA A 167 4.41 8.96 -8.54
N PHE A 168 3.18 8.46 -8.39
CA PHE A 168 2.29 8.87 -7.29
C PHE A 168 2.96 8.71 -5.91
N VAL A 169 3.75 7.65 -5.71
CA VAL A 169 4.50 7.40 -4.47
C VAL A 169 5.57 8.48 -4.23
N GLU A 170 6.20 8.99 -5.29
CA GLU A 170 7.25 10.02 -5.17
C GLU A 170 6.69 11.35 -4.70
N THR A 171 5.42 11.66 -4.95
CA THR A 171 4.77 12.87 -4.43
C THR A 171 4.95 12.99 -2.92
N TRP A 172 4.81 11.87 -2.21
CA TRP A 172 4.95 11.82 -0.76
C TRP A 172 6.41 11.94 -0.30
N TRP A 173 7.36 11.39 -1.07
CA TRP A 173 8.78 11.57 -0.79
C TRP A 173 9.23 13.01 -1.01
N TRP A 174 8.70 13.65 -2.06
CA TRP A 174 8.95 15.07 -2.34
C TRP A 174 8.37 15.98 -1.27
N GLN A 175 7.17 15.69 -0.79
CA GLN A 175 6.57 16.42 0.32
C GLN A 175 7.48 16.42 1.56
N GLN A 176 8.00 15.25 1.97
CA GLN A 176 8.94 15.17 3.10
C GLN A 176 10.26 15.89 2.81
N TRP A 177 10.75 15.81 1.57
CA TRP A 177 11.95 16.53 1.15
C TRP A 177 11.79 18.05 1.26
N GLU A 178 10.63 18.58 0.86
CA GLU A 178 10.28 20.00 1.00
C GLU A 178 10.16 20.43 2.47
N TYR A 179 9.78 19.51 3.36
CA TYR A 179 9.82 19.72 4.81
C TYR A 179 11.23 19.67 5.40
N GLY A 180 12.23 19.26 4.62
CA GLY A 180 13.65 19.30 4.98
C GLY A 180 14.22 17.97 5.46
N ASP A 181 13.46 16.88 5.34
CA ASP A 181 13.87 15.56 5.82
C ASP A 181 15.07 14.99 5.04
N ALA A 182 15.74 14.01 5.64
CA ALA A 182 16.80 13.27 4.96
C ALA A 182 16.21 12.37 3.85
N PRO A 183 16.96 12.06 2.77
CA PRO A 183 16.44 11.20 1.70
C PRO A 183 15.94 9.83 2.20
N GLU A 184 16.59 9.27 3.21
CA GLU A 184 16.19 8.03 3.87
C GLU A 184 14.82 8.14 4.53
N GLU A 185 14.55 9.24 5.25
CA GLU A 185 13.27 9.52 5.90
C GLU A 185 12.17 9.75 4.86
N CYS A 186 12.47 10.52 3.80
CA CYS A 186 11.53 10.76 2.70
C CYS A 186 11.04 9.44 2.08
N THR A 187 11.96 8.54 1.75
CA THR A 187 11.63 7.26 1.13
C THR A 187 11.09 6.20 2.09
N ALA A 188 11.24 6.40 3.40
CA ALA A 188 10.58 5.59 4.42
C ALA A 188 9.14 6.04 4.67
N PHE A 189 8.79 7.28 4.28
CA PHE A 189 7.47 7.85 4.51
C PHE A 189 6.38 7.23 3.64
N ALA A 190 6.68 6.73 2.44
CA ALA A 190 5.68 6.09 1.59
C ALA A 190 6.23 4.82 0.94
N TRP A 191 5.44 3.75 0.99
CA TRP A 191 5.77 2.46 0.37
C TRP A 191 4.54 1.81 -0.27
N VAL A 192 4.79 0.76 -1.05
CA VAL A 192 3.75 0.05 -1.81
C VAL A 192 3.77 -1.43 -1.49
N GLU A 193 2.58 -2.00 -1.34
CA GLU A 193 2.35 -3.42 -1.06
C GLU A 193 1.34 -4.01 -2.04
N SER A 194 1.45 -5.31 -2.30
CA SER A 194 0.49 -6.08 -3.08
C SER A 194 0.61 -7.56 -2.73
N GLU A 195 -0.54 -8.21 -2.56
CA GLU A 195 -0.62 -9.67 -2.40
C GLU A 195 -0.61 -10.41 -3.75
N GLN A 196 -0.96 -9.70 -4.84
CA GLN A 196 -1.10 -10.23 -6.19
C GLN A 196 0.15 -10.03 -7.03
N TYR A 197 0.98 -9.04 -6.68
CA TYR A 197 2.21 -8.69 -7.36
C TYR A 197 3.39 -8.78 -6.38
N PRO A 198 3.98 -9.98 -6.20
CA PRO A 198 5.01 -10.22 -5.18
C PRO A 198 6.24 -9.30 -5.30
N GLU A 199 6.55 -8.84 -6.51
CA GLU A 199 7.73 -7.99 -6.77
C GLU A 199 7.43 -6.49 -6.76
N LEU A 200 6.17 -6.05 -6.57
CA LEU A 200 5.80 -4.63 -6.57
C LEU A 200 6.53 -3.84 -5.47
N GLY A 201 6.56 -4.37 -4.25
CA GLY A 201 7.30 -3.73 -3.16
C GLY A 201 8.81 -3.69 -3.41
N ALA A 202 9.36 -4.71 -4.09
CA ALA A 202 10.77 -4.73 -4.47
C ALA A 202 11.09 -3.67 -5.52
N TYR A 203 10.19 -3.44 -6.48
CA TYR A 203 10.29 -2.38 -7.47
C TYR A 203 10.39 -1.00 -6.83
N TYR A 204 9.44 -0.64 -5.95
CA TYR A 204 9.46 0.67 -5.30
C TYR A 204 10.63 0.85 -4.32
N ARG A 205 11.17 -0.22 -3.72
CA ARG A 205 12.43 -0.14 -2.95
C ARG A 205 13.64 0.20 -3.80
N GLU A 206 13.76 -0.36 -5.01
CA GLU A 206 14.83 0.02 -5.93
C GLU A 206 14.62 1.44 -6.46
N ARG A 207 13.37 1.86 -6.73
CA ARG A 207 13.06 3.24 -7.08
C ARG A 207 13.44 4.22 -5.98
N ALA A 208 13.12 3.92 -4.73
CA ALA A 208 13.53 4.69 -3.55
C ALA A 208 15.05 4.83 -3.47
N ARG A 209 15.79 3.74 -3.72
CA ARG A 209 17.26 3.79 -3.76
C ARG A 209 17.77 4.74 -4.84
N GLN A 210 17.21 4.71 -6.05
CA GLN A 210 17.58 5.62 -7.13
C GLN A 210 17.28 7.07 -6.77
N TRP A 211 16.09 7.35 -6.24
CA TRP A 211 15.68 8.67 -5.81
C TRP A 211 16.64 9.24 -4.74
N ARG A 212 17.06 8.44 -3.74
CA ARG A 212 18.06 8.86 -2.75
C ARG A 212 19.41 9.20 -3.37
N ILE A 213 19.87 8.43 -4.35
CA ILE A 213 21.13 8.69 -5.06
C ILE A 213 21.05 10.00 -5.85
N GLU A 214 19.92 10.26 -6.52
CA GLU A 214 19.68 11.51 -7.25
C GLU A 214 19.74 12.72 -6.31
N ARG A 215 19.05 12.67 -5.17
CA ARG A 215 19.03 13.77 -4.17
C ARG A 215 20.38 13.99 -3.48
N ALA A 216 21.11 12.92 -3.17
CA ALA A 216 22.44 13.04 -2.58
C ALA A 216 23.44 13.74 -3.52
N ARG A 217 23.33 13.50 -4.83
CA ARG A 217 24.15 14.21 -5.84
C ARG A 217 23.81 15.68 -5.90
N GLU A 218 22.52 16.03 -5.92
CA GLU A 218 22.06 17.42 -5.96
C GLU A 218 22.51 18.22 -4.73
N ARG A 219 22.45 17.65 -3.52
CA ARG A 219 22.99 18.32 -2.31
C ARG A 219 24.49 18.56 -2.42
N ALA A 220 25.26 17.57 -2.86
CA ALA A 220 26.71 17.69 -3.02
C ALA A 220 27.10 18.76 -4.07
N GLU A 221 26.33 18.90 -5.15
CA GLU A 221 26.55 19.92 -6.18
C GLU A 221 26.23 21.34 -5.66
N GLN A 222 25.17 21.49 -4.85
CA GLN A 222 24.80 22.76 -4.22
C GLN A 222 25.83 23.22 -3.18
N GLU A 223 26.37 22.29 -2.39
CA GLU A 223 27.42 22.59 -1.40
C GLU A 223 28.78 22.87 -2.05
N GLY A 224 29.11 22.18 -3.15
CA GLY A 224 30.36 22.38 -3.90
C GLY A 224 30.38 23.62 -4.80
N GLY A 225 29.21 24.13 -5.20
CA GLY A 225 29.07 25.35 -6.02
C GLY A 225 29.07 26.67 -5.21
N ALA A 226 29.11 26.60 -3.88
CA ALA A 226 29.11 27.75 -2.98
C ALA A 226 30.52 28.18 -2.49
N SER A 227 31.60 27.64 -3.08
CA SER A 227 33.00 27.99 -2.79
C SER A 227 33.64 28.95 -3.79
#